data_AF-T0N603-F1
#
_entry.id   AF-T0N603-F1
#
_cell.length_a   1.000
_cell.length_b   1.000
_cell.length_c   1.000
_cell.angle_alpha   90.00
_cell.angle_beta   90.00
_cell.angle_gamma   90.00
#
_symmetry.space_group_name_H-M   'P 1'
#
loop_
_entity.id
_entity.type
_entity.pdbx_description
1 polymer ?
#
loop_
_entity_poly.entity_id
_entity_poly.type
_entity_poly.pdbx_seq_one_letter_code
_entity_poly.pdbx_strand_id
1 'polypeptide(L)'
;MAISAVSFILLSTLSYNFSYPVFGAMLFMMGSGMGLFAAPNITAIMNSVQPQLRGVASGMRATLQNTGQTASMGIFFTIVLVSLTSKLPSAFTVALGQAGAPELIPFFIKIPPTSALFSAFLGYNPVATILGLFPKGSVSSILNPGVVTYLEGKTWFPHALAGAFMGALRMSFYIGAAIFAMAALLSALRGKRYIYGESTTAEMKEKSDMQYNLP
;
A
#
# COMPACT_ATOMS: atom_id res chain seq x y z
N MET A 1 -5.70 -6.63 13.55
CA MET A 1 -5.66 -6.99 12.10
C MET A 1 -7.01 -6.87 11.41
N ALA A 2 -8.11 -7.44 11.93
CA ALA A 2 -9.44 -7.29 11.32
C ALA A 2 -9.84 -5.81 11.09
N ILE A 3 -9.61 -4.93 12.08
CA ILE A 3 -9.82 -3.48 11.96
C ILE A 3 -9.08 -2.89 10.75
N SER A 4 -7.80 -3.24 10.58
CA SER A 4 -6.98 -2.77 9.46
C SER A 4 -7.43 -3.37 8.12
N ALA A 5 -7.93 -4.62 8.09
CA ALA A 5 -8.53 -5.21 6.90
C ALA A 5 -9.79 -4.46 6.46
N VAL A 6 -10.67 -4.12 7.41
CA VAL A 6 -11.84 -3.26 7.15
C VAL A 6 -11.41 -1.89 6.64
N SER A 7 -10.34 -1.32 7.21
CA SER A 7 -9.80 -0.03 6.76
C SER A 7 -9.34 -0.07 5.30
N PHE A 8 -8.72 -1.16 4.85
CA PHE A 8 -8.37 -1.32 3.43
C PHE A 8 -9.60 -1.36 2.52
N ILE A 9 -10.66 -2.06 2.93
CA ILE A 9 -11.93 -2.09 2.18
C ILE A 9 -12.55 -0.68 2.14
N LEU A 10 -12.55 0.06 3.24
CA LEU A 10 -13.05 1.43 3.27
C LEU A 10 -12.23 2.36 2.34
N LEU A 11 -10.91 2.26 2.38
CA LEU A 11 -10.01 3.02 1.51
C LEU A 11 -10.23 2.70 0.02
N SER A 12 -10.67 1.49 -0.33
CA SER A 12 -10.97 1.15 -1.74
C SER A 12 -12.23 1.83 -2.28
N THR A 13 -13.14 2.27 -1.40
CA THR A 13 -14.37 3.00 -1.78
C THR A 13 -14.12 4.46 -2.13
N LEU A 14 -12.96 5.02 -1.75
CA LEU A 14 -12.65 6.41 -2.01
C LEU A 14 -12.54 6.69 -3.52
N SER A 15 -13.05 7.87 -3.91
CA SER A 15 -12.76 8.48 -5.21
C SER A 15 -11.42 9.23 -5.14
N TYR A 16 -10.88 9.70 -6.26
CA TYR A 16 -9.66 10.54 -6.27
C TYR A 16 -9.91 11.96 -5.72
N ASN A 17 -11.15 12.43 -5.70
CA ASN A 17 -11.54 13.74 -5.14
C ASN A 17 -12.27 13.55 -3.80
N PHE A 18 -11.52 13.14 -2.78
CA PHE A 18 -12.07 12.81 -1.46
C PHE A 18 -11.85 13.94 -0.45
N SER A 19 -12.68 13.97 0.59
CA SER A 19 -12.54 14.91 1.70
C SER A 19 -11.46 14.44 2.68
N TYR A 20 -10.57 15.35 3.08
CA TYR A 20 -9.43 15.03 3.95
C TYR A 20 -9.83 14.41 5.30
N PRO A 21 -10.83 14.93 6.04
CA PRO A 21 -11.27 14.31 7.30
C PRO A 21 -11.69 12.84 7.18
N VAL A 22 -12.36 12.46 6.09
CA VAL A 22 -12.79 11.08 5.85
C VAL A 22 -11.58 10.17 5.66
N PHE A 23 -10.63 10.60 4.82
CA PHE A 23 -9.38 9.89 4.61
C PHE A 23 -8.55 9.77 5.90
N GLY A 24 -8.43 10.86 6.65
CA GLY A 24 -7.74 10.89 7.94
C GLY A 24 -8.34 9.92 8.96
N ALA A 25 -9.67 9.84 9.04
CA ALA A 25 -10.36 8.89 9.91
C ALA A 25 -10.09 7.42 9.52
N MET A 26 -10.07 7.11 8.21
CA MET A 26 -9.74 5.76 7.72
C MET A 26 -8.27 5.39 8.01
N LEU A 27 -7.34 6.33 7.85
CA LEU A 27 -5.93 6.12 8.22
C LEU A 27 -5.74 5.93 9.72
N PHE A 28 -6.47 6.71 10.54
CA PHE A 28 -6.48 6.55 11.99
C PHE A 28 -6.97 5.15 12.37
N MET A 29 -8.10 4.70 11.82
CA MET A 29 -8.64 3.36 12.03
C MET A 29 -7.62 2.27 11.67
N MET A 30 -6.95 2.42 10.53
CA MET A 30 -5.91 1.49 10.09
C MET A 30 -4.74 1.43 11.09
N GLY A 31 -4.24 2.60 11.51
CA GLY A 31 -3.15 2.75 12.47
C GLY A 31 -3.49 2.18 13.85
N SER A 32 -4.68 2.45 14.37
CA SER A 32 -5.18 1.85 15.61
C SER A 32 -5.23 0.32 15.51
N GLY A 33 -5.72 -0.21 14.39
CA GLY A 33 -5.76 -1.66 14.16
C GLY A 33 -4.38 -2.32 14.10
N MET A 34 -3.36 -1.62 13.61
CA MET A 34 -1.96 -2.07 13.64
C MET A 34 -1.37 -2.01 15.04
N GLY A 35 -1.58 -0.91 15.77
CA GLY A 35 -1.08 -0.73 17.14
C GLY A 35 -1.65 -1.77 18.11
N LEU A 36 -2.96 -1.99 18.07
CA LEU A 36 -3.65 -3.01 18.89
C LEU A 36 -3.15 -4.43 18.62
N PHE A 37 -2.66 -4.70 17.40
CA PHE A 37 -2.09 -6.01 17.06
C PHE A 37 -0.62 -6.14 17.46
N ALA A 38 0.17 -5.07 17.28
CA ALA A 38 1.61 -5.09 17.51
C ALA A 38 1.94 -5.34 18.99
N ALA A 39 1.26 -4.65 19.91
CA ALA A 39 1.56 -4.74 21.35
C ALA A 39 1.49 -6.18 21.91
N PRO A 40 0.35 -6.91 21.85
CA PRO A 40 0.28 -8.27 22.38
C PRO A 40 1.17 -9.24 21.60
N ASN A 41 1.40 -9.02 20.30
CA ASN A 41 2.26 -9.89 19.50
C ASN A 41 3.73 -9.80 19.95
N ILE A 42 4.23 -8.58 20.13
CA ILE A 42 5.58 -8.33 20.65
C ILE A 42 5.73 -8.92 22.05
N THR A 43 4.77 -8.66 22.94
CA THR A 43 4.79 -9.20 24.31
C THR A 43 4.83 -10.73 24.32
N ALA A 44 4.03 -11.39 23.49
CA ALA A 44 4.01 -12.84 23.42
C ALA A 44 5.34 -13.42 22.90
N ILE A 45 5.99 -12.79 21.91
CA ILE A 45 7.34 -13.20 21.48
C ILE A 45 8.35 -13.05 22.61
N MET A 46 8.33 -11.93 23.33
CA MET A 46 9.27 -11.65 24.41
C MET A 46 9.06 -12.53 25.65
N ASN A 47 7.83 -12.98 25.89
CA ASN A 47 7.50 -13.90 26.97
C ASN A 47 7.93 -15.34 26.66
N SER A 48 8.05 -15.72 25.38
CA SER A 48 8.45 -17.07 24.98
C SER A 48 9.95 -17.34 25.05
N VAL A 49 10.78 -16.32 25.27
CA VAL A 49 12.25 -16.43 25.29
C VAL A 49 12.80 -16.20 26.69
N GLN A 50 13.94 -16.84 26.98
CA GLN A 50 14.68 -16.63 28.23
C GLN A 50 15.06 -15.14 28.39
N PRO A 51 15.05 -14.58 29.61
CA PRO A 51 15.36 -13.16 29.85
C PRO A 51 16.70 -12.72 29.22
N GLN A 52 17.73 -13.56 29.34
CA GLN A 52 19.06 -13.33 28.78
C GLN A 52 19.11 -13.30 27.24
N LEU A 53 18.11 -13.86 26.55
CA LEU A 53 18.02 -13.89 25.09
C LEU A 53 17.05 -12.86 24.50
N ARG A 54 16.39 -12.03 25.33
CA ARG A 54 15.41 -11.03 24.86
C ARG A 54 16.02 -10.00 23.90
N GLY A 55 17.30 -9.66 24.07
CA GLY A 55 18.03 -8.79 23.15
C GLY A 55 18.11 -9.39 21.73
N VAL A 56 18.51 -10.67 21.64
CA VAL A 56 18.60 -11.42 20.38
C VAL A 56 17.21 -11.58 19.75
N ALA A 57 16.19 -11.93 20.55
CA ALA A 57 14.82 -12.06 20.07
C ALA A 57 14.26 -10.72 19.51
N SER A 58 14.57 -9.59 20.15
CA SER A 58 14.18 -8.27 19.66
C SER A 58 14.87 -7.92 18.35
N GLY A 59 16.17 -8.21 18.24
CA GLY A 59 16.94 -8.05 17.01
C GLY A 59 16.35 -8.88 15.85
N MET A 60 16.14 -10.18 16.05
CA MET A 60 15.54 -11.06 15.03
C MET A 60 14.15 -10.58 14.60
N ARG A 61 13.31 -10.16 15.56
CA ARG A 61 11.98 -9.58 15.26
C ARG A 61 12.09 -8.33 14.39
N ALA A 62 12.98 -7.41 14.75
CA ALA A 62 13.17 -6.16 14.01
C ALA A 62 13.66 -6.43 12.59
N THR A 63 14.62 -7.36 12.42
CA THR A 63 15.08 -7.80 11.08
C THR A 63 13.92 -8.37 10.26
N LEU A 64 13.17 -9.33 10.80
CA LEU A 64 12.03 -9.92 10.10
C LEU A 64 10.95 -8.87 9.76
N GLN A 65 10.70 -7.94 10.67
CA GLN A 65 9.75 -6.85 10.43
C GLN A 65 10.21 -5.94 9.29
N ASN A 66 11.47 -5.48 9.31
CA ASN A 66 12.01 -4.60 8.27
C ASN A 66 12.07 -5.31 6.92
N THR A 67 12.52 -6.58 6.88
CA THR A 67 12.50 -7.40 5.66
C THR A 67 11.07 -7.57 5.14
N GLY A 68 10.11 -7.84 6.03
CA GLY A 68 8.70 -7.96 5.67
C GLY A 68 8.13 -6.66 5.12
N GLN A 69 8.47 -5.51 5.71
CA GLN A 69 8.06 -4.19 5.21
C GLN A 69 8.62 -3.91 3.81
N THR A 70 9.92 -4.15 3.60
CA THR A 70 10.55 -3.98 2.28
C THR A 70 9.93 -4.90 1.23
N ALA A 71 9.72 -6.17 1.55
CA ALA A 71 9.05 -7.11 0.65
C ALA A 71 7.61 -6.66 0.34
N SER A 72 6.89 -6.15 1.34
CA SER A 72 5.52 -5.63 1.18
C SER A 72 5.49 -4.42 0.25
N MET A 73 6.46 -3.50 0.35
CA MET A 73 6.58 -2.38 -0.57
C MET A 73 6.83 -2.85 -2.01
N GLY A 74 7.71 -3.83 -2.22
CA GLY A 74 7.96 -4.42 -3.54
C GLY A 74 6.71 -5.04 -4.16
N ILE A 75 5.98 -5.83 -3.39
CA ILE A 75 4.72 -6.46 -3.82
C ILE A 75 3.67 -5.38 -4.13
N PHE A 76 3.51 -4.38 -3.24
CA PHE A 76 2.58 -3.28 -3.43
C PHE A 76 2.86 -2.51 -4.73
N PHE A 77 4.12 -2.10 -4.96
CA PHE A 77 4.50 -1.41 -6.18
C PHE A 77 4.29 -2.29 -7.41
N THR A 78 4.57 -3.58 -7.32
CA THR A 78 4.34 -4.52 -8.43
C THR A 78 2.87 -4.58 -8.82
N ILE A 79 1.97 -4.73 -7.83
CA ILE A 79 0.52 -4.74 -8.07
C ILE A 79 0.07 -3.42 -8.73
N VAL A 80 0.52 -2.29 -8.18
CA VAL A 80 0.17 -0.97 -8.72
C VAL A 80 0.65 -0.83 -10.16
N LEU A 81 1.91 -1.16 -10.46
CA LEU A 81 2.49 -1.03 -11.78
C LEU A 81 1.83 -1.96 -12.80
N VAL A 82 1.58 -3.23 -12.47
CA VAL A 82 0.89 -4.16 -13.36
C VAL A 82 -0.53 -3.67 -13.69
N SER A 83 -1.27 -3.21 -12.68
CA SER A 83 -2.60 -2.64 -12.92
C SER A 83 -2.55 -1.32 -13.68
N LEU A 84 -1.50 -0.51 -13.53
CA LEU A 84 -1.37 0.76 -14.22
C LEU A 84 -1.01 0.55 -15.69
N THR A 85 -0.09 -0.38 -16.00
CA THR A 85 0.29 -0.75 -17.38
C THR A 85 -0.90 -1.14 -18.24
N SER A 86 -1.89 -1.84 -17.66
CA SER A 86 -3.09 -2.25 -18.41
C SER A 86 -4.13 -1.14 -18.60
N LYS A 87 -4.19 -0.15 -17.70
CA LYS A 87 -5.26 0.87 -17.68
C LYS A 87 -4.81 2.23 -18.21
N LEU A 88 -3.53 2.56 -18.08
CA LEU A 88 -3.01 3.90 -18.37
C LEU A 88 -3.10 4.29 -19.86
N PRO A 89 -2.78 3.42 -20.83
CA PRO A 89 -2.94 3.77 -22.25
C PRO A 89 -4.38 4.16 -22.59
N SER A 90 -5.37 3.39 -22.11
CA SER A 90 -6.79 3.70 -22.31
C SER A 90 -7.20 5.01 -21.64
N ALA A 91 -6.70 5.29 -20.44
CA ALA A 91 -6.99 6.54 -19.73
C ALA A 91 -6.47 7.76 -20.51
N PHE A 92 -5.25 7.70 -21.04
CA PHE A 92 -4.70 8.76 -21.88
C PHE A 92 -5.44 8.91 -23.21
N THR A 93 -5.81 7.81 -23.88
CA THR A 93 -6.62 7.86 -25.10
C THR A 93 -7.92 8.63 -24.88
N VAL A 94 -8.65 8.33 -23.79
CA VAL A 94 -9.89 9.03 -23.45
C VAL A 94 -9.64 10.49 -23.09
N ALA A 95 -8.66 10.77 -22.24
CA ALA A 95 -8.38 12.14 -21.77
C ALA A 95 -7.90 13.06 -22.89
N LEU A 96 -7.07 12.57 -23.81
CA LEU A 96 -6.62 13.31 -24.99
C LEU A 96 -7.73 13.49 -26.02
N GLY A 97 -8.57 12.48 -26.23
CA GLY A 97 -9.75 12.59 -27.09
C GLY A 97 -10.72 13.67 -26.60
N GLN A 98 -11.00 13.69 -25.30
CA GLN A 98 -11.85 14.72 -24.67
C GLN A 98 -11.22 16.11 -24.69
N ALA A 99 -9.88 16.20 -24.60
CA ALA A 99 -9.16 17.47 -24.70
C ALA A 99 -9.05 17.98 -26.15
N GLY A 100 -9.45 17.20 -27.16
CA GLY A 100 -9.33 17.59 -28.57
C GLY A 100 -7.92 17.43 -29.13
N ALA A 101 -7.10 16.53 -28.57
CA ALA A 101 -5.72 16.27 -29.00
C ALA A 101 -5.45 14.78 -29.32
N PRO A 102 -6.24 14.13 -30.19
CA PRO A 102 -6.07 12.71 -30.53
C PRO A 102 -4.70 12.40 -31.14
N GLU A 103 -4.08 13.39 -31.78
CA GLU A 103 -2.76 13.29 -32.43
C GLU A 103 -1.62 13.00 -31.43
N LEU A 104 -1.82 13.27 -30.14
CA LEU A 104 -0.84 12.98 -29.09
C LEU A 104 -0.94 11.54 -28.56
N ILE A 105 -2.02 10.81 -28.87
CA ILE A 105 -2.26 9.45 -28.34
C ILE A 105 -1.08 8.50 -28.62
N PRO A 106 -0.52 8.41 -29.84
CA PRO A 106 0.59 7.49 -30.13
C PRO A 106 1.85 7.73 -29.29
N PHE A 107 2.03 8.93 -28.74
CA PHE A 107 3.14 9.30 -27.88
C PHE A 107 2.84 8.97 -26.41
N PHE A 108 1.61 9.27 -25.95
CA PHE A 108 1.21 9.05 -24.57
C PHE A 108 1.10 7.57 -24.19
N ILE A 109 0.62 6.72 -25.10
CA ILE A 109 0.51 5.27 -24.84
C ILE A 109 1.87 4.59 -24.66
N LYS A 110 2.96 5.24 -25.10
CA LYS A 110 4.34 4.74 -24.96
C LYS A 110 5.02 5.23 -23.68
N ILE A 111 4.39 6.11 -22.90
CA ILE A 111 4.95 6.59 -21.64
C ILE A 111 5.00 5.43 -20.64
N PRO A 112 6.19 5.09 -20.08
CA PRO A 112 6.27 4.08 -19.04
C PRO A 112 5.37 4.46 -17.84
N PRO A 113 4.51 3.55 -17.35
CA PRO A 113 3.60 3.85 -16.23
C PRO A 113 4.33 4.33 -14.97
N THR A 114 5.51 3.78 -14.70
CA THR A 114 6.37 4.19 -13.59
C THR A 114 6.79 5.66 -13.75
N SER A 115 7.22 6.09 -14.93
CA SER A 115 7.64 7.48 -15.14
C SER A 115 6.44 8.43 -15.10
N ALA A 116 5.29 8.03 -15.64
CA ALA A 116 4.06 8.83 -15.55
C ALA A 116 3.65 9.07 -14.09
N LEU A 117 3.69 8.02 -13.26
CA LEU A 117 3.33 8.10 -11.85
C LEU A 117 4.25 9.04 -11.06
N PHE A 118 5.58 8.86 -11.19
CA PHE A 118 6.54 9.70 -10.47
C PHE A 118 6.55 11.14 -11.00
N SER A 119 6.40 11.35 -12.31
CA SER A 119 6.25 12.69 -12.88
C SER A 119 5.02 13.41 -12.32
N ALA A 120 3.88 12.72 -12.21
CA ALA A 120 2.68 13.30 -11.61
C ALA A 120 2.90 13.69 -10.14
N PHE A 121 3.60 12.88 -9.35
CA PHE A 121 3.93 13.21 -7.95
C PHE A 121 4.95 14.33 -7.79
N LEU A 122 5.89 14.46 -8.72
CA LEU A 122 6.85 15.55 -8.75
C LEU A 122 6.29 16.83 -9.39
N GLY A 123 5.08 16.78 -9.96
CA GLY A 123 4.44 17.90 -10.63
C GLY A 123 4.98 18.19 -12.05
N TYR A 124 5.69 17.25 -12.66
CA TYR A 124 6.17 17.35 -14.04
C TYR A 124 5.10 16.92 -15.04
N ASN A 125 4.85 17.77 -16.02
CA ASN A 125 3.94 17.50 -17.14
C ASN A 125 4.75 17.19 -18.42
N PRO A 126 4.57 16.00 -19.04
CA PRO A 126 5.36 15.62 -20.21
C PRO A 126 4.92 16.30 -21.52
N VAL A 127 3.79 17.03 -21.53
CA VAL A 127 3.20 17.61 -22.75
C VAL A 127 4.19 18.49 -23.49
N ALA A 128 4.86 19.44 -22.82
CA ALA A 128 5.82 20.34 -23.47
C ALA A 128 6.98 19.57 -24.13
N THR A 129 7.50 18.53 -23.46
CA THR A 129 8.55 17.66 -24.01
C THR A 129 8.04 16.90 -25.24
N ILE A 130 6.81 16.37 -25.20
CA ILE A 130 6.21 15.63 -26.32
C ILE A 130 5.95 16.55 -27.51
N LEU A 131 5.44 17.76 -27.27
CA LEU A 131 5.22 18.76 -28.33
C LEU A 131 6.55 19.20 -28.96
N GLY A 132 7.63 19.24 -28.18
CA GLY A 132 8.99 19.52 -28.69
C GLY A 132 9.53 18.46 -29.67
N LEU A 133 8.92 17.28 -29.74
CA LEU A 133 9.29 16.24 -30.72
C LEU A 133 8.71 16.51 -32.12
N PHE A 134 7.71 17.38 -32.24
CA PHE A 134 7.11 17.73 -33.52
C PHE A 134 7.97 18.76 -34.27
N PRO A 135 7.98 18.74 -35.61
CA PRO A 135 8.65 19.78 -36.39
C PRO A 135 8.12 21.18 -36.05
N LYS A 136 9.03 22.15 -35.93
CA LYS A 136 8.70 23.54 -35.59
C LYS A 136 7.61 24.08 -36.53
N GLY A 137 6.53 24.60 -35.97
CA GLY A 137 5.38 25.15 -36.71
C GLY A 137 4.25 24.16 -37.04
N SER A 138 4.46 22.84 -36.84
CA SER A 138 3.39 21.84 -37.07
C SER A 138 2.38 21.76 -35.92
N VAL A 139 2.78 22.13 -34.70
CA VAL A 139 1.88 22.05 -33.53
C VAL A 139 0.68 22.98 -33.69
N SER A 140 0.89 24.20 -34.21
CA SER A 140 -0.18 25.19 -34.42
C SER A 140 -1.12 24.85 -35.58
N SER A 141 -0.71 23.99 -36.52
CA SER A 141 -1.59 23.51 -37.59
C SER A 141 -2.39 22.27 -37.19
N ILE A 142 -1.96 21.56 -36.14
CA ILE A 142 -2.53 20.29 -35.69
C ILE A 142 -3.41 20.49 -34.45
N LEU A 143 -3.01 21.37 -33.52
CA LEU A 143 -3.70 21.60 -32.25
C LEU A 143 -4.11 23.06 -32.09
N ASN A 144 -5.30 23.26 -31.51
CA ASN A 144 -5.75 24.60 -31.12
C ASN A 144 -4.86 25.14 -29.97
N PRO A 145 -4.40 26.40 -30.02
CA PRO A 145 -3.62 27.01 -28.94
C PRO A 145 -4.25 26.88 -27.55
N GLY A 146 -5.59 26.98 -27.44
CA GLY A 146 -6.29 26.82 -26.16
C GLY A 146 -6.18 25.39 -25.59
N VAL A 147 -6.13 24.38 -26.46
CA VAL A 147 -5.91 22.98 -26.07
C VAL A 147 -4.47 22.80 -25.57
N VAL A 148 -3.50 23.40 -26.24
CA VAL A 148 -2.09 23.35 -25.81
C VAL A 148 -1.93 23.95 -24.41
N THR A 149 -2.48 25.15 -24.17
CA THR A 149 -2.42 25.78 -22.84
C THR A 149 -3.11 24.94 -21.76
N TYR A 150 -4.24 24.31 -22.08
CA TYR A 150 -4.93 23.40 -21.15
C TYR A 150 -4.09 22.16 -20.83
N LEU A 151 -3.54 21.51 -21.85
CA LEU A 151 -2.73 20.30 -21.71
C LEU A 151 -1.43 20.55 -20.97
N GLU A 152 -0.76 21.68 -21.20
CA GLU A 152 0.48 22.07 -20.49
C GLU A 152 0.22 22.52 -19.05
N GLY A 153 -1.05 22.75 -18.68
CA GLY A 153 -1.45 23.08 -17.31
C GLY A 153 -1.05 22.01 -16.28
N LYS A 154 -0.99 22.40 -15.01
CA LYS A 154 -0.58 21.52 -13.90
C LYS A 154 -1.62 20.48 -13.50
N THR A 155 -2.87 20.65 -13.94
CA THR A 155 -4.02 19.85 -13.48
C THR A 155 -4.40 18.74 -14.43
N TRP A 156 -4.25 18.94 -15.74
CA TRP A 156 -4.70 17.99 -16.75
C TRP A 156 -3.98 16.64 -16.61
N PHE A 157 -2.64 16.64 -16.56
CA PHE A 157 -1.87 15.39 -16.53
C PHE A 157 -2.16 14.52 -15.29
N PRO A 158 -2.15 15.05 -14.05
CA PRO A 158 -2.59 14.29 -12.88
C PRO A 158 -4.03 13.77 -13.01
N HIS A 159 -4.93 14.56 -13.59
CA HIS A 159 -6.33 14.17 -13.76
C HIS A 159 -6.48 13.02 -14.78
N ALA A 160 -5.75 13.07 -15.90
CA ALA A 160 -5.73 12.02 -16.90
C ALA A 160 -5.20 10.69 -16.35
N LEU A 161 -4.30 10.73 -15.37
CA LEU A 161 -3.74 9.55 -14.69
C LEU A 161 -4.62 9.04 -13.53
N ALA A 162 -5.38 9.91 -12.89
CA ALA A 162 -6.08 9.64 -11.63
C ALA A 162 -6.99 8.40 -11.67
N GLY A 163 -7.79 8.25 -12.73
CA GLY A 163 -8.70 7.10 -12.87
C GLY A 163 -7.97 5.75 -12.90
N ALA A 164 -6.92 5.65 -13.73
CA ALA A 164 -6.11 4.45 -13.84
C ALA A 164 -5.36 4.15 -12.53
N PHE A 165 -4.82 5.18 -11.88
CA PHE A 165 -4.12 5.07 -10.61
C PHE A 165 -5.04 4.62 -9.47
N MET A 166 -6.23 5.20 -9.33
CA MET A 166 -7.23 4.74 -8.35
C MET A 166 -7.65 3.30 -8.62
N GLY A 167 -7.79 2.92 -9.89
CA GLY A 167 -8.04 1.55 -10.28
C GLY A 167 -6.93 0.58 -9.84
N ALA A 168 -5.67 1.04 -9.81
CA ALA A 168 -4.53 0.27 -9.33
C ALA A 168 -4.47 0.21 -7.80
N LEU A 169 -4.70 1.33 -7.11
CA LEU A 169 -4.77 1.39 -5.65
C LEU A 169 -5.84 0.48 -5.07
N ARG A 170 -7.02 0.43 -5.70
CA ARG A 170 -8.10 -0.47 -5.28
C ARG A 170 -7.68 -1.94 -5.30
N MET A 171 -6.95 -2.38 -6.33
CA MET A 171 -6.42 -3.74 -6.40
C MET A 171 -5.46 -4.02 -5.24
N SER A 172 -4.55 -3.10 -4.95
CA SER A 172 -3.62 -3.22 -3.81
C SER A 172 -4.36 -3.26 -2.48
N PHE A 173 -5.41 -2.47 -2.30
CA PHE A 173 -6.22 -2.48 -1.08
C PHE A 173 -6.99 -3.78 -0.91
N TYR A 174 -7.57 -4.36 -1.96
CA TYR A 174 -8.24 -5.66 -1.86
C TYR A 174 -7.28 -6.79 -1.48
N ILE A 175 -6.10 -6.82 -2.09
CA ILE A 175 -5.07 -7.81 -1.76
C ILE A 175 -4.58 -7.60 -0.32
N GLY A 176 -4.33 -6.35 0.08
CA GLY A 176 -3.97 -6.00 1.46
C GLY A 176 -5.03 -6.42 2.47
N ALA A 177 -6.31 -6.20 2.17
CA ALA A 177 -7.43 -6.64 3.00
C ALA A 177 -7.45 -8.17 3.15
N ALA A 178 -7.23 -8.93 2.06
CA ALA A 178 -7.16 -10.38 2.10
C ALA A 178 -5.99 -10.90 2.96
N ILE A 179 -4.80 -10.31 2.82
CA ILE A 179 -3.62 -10.66 3.63
C ILE A 179 -3.90 -10.37 5.10
N PHE A 180 -4.50 -9.22 5.42
CA PHE A 180 -4.79 -8.84 6.82
C PHE A 180 -5.93 -9.66 7.42
N ALA A 181 -6.90 -10.10 6.60
CA ALA A 181 -7.92 -11.06 7.02
C ALA A 181 -7.28 -12.41 7.36
N MET A 182 -6.37 -12.90 6.51
CA MET A 182 -5.61 -14.13 6.79
C MET A 182 -4.76 -13.99 8.07
N ALA A 183 -4.10 -12.85 8.27
CA ALA A 183 -3.34 -12.57 9.48
C ALA A 183 -4.25 -12.52 10.73
N ALA A 184 -5.47 -11.99 10.61
CA ALA A 184 -6.45 -12.00 11.69
C ALA A 184 -6.88 -13.44 12.06
N LEU A 185 -7.14 -14.29 11.06
CA LEU A 185 -7.48 -15.70 11.26
C LEU A 185 -6.33 -16.46 11.93
N LEU A 186 -5.11 -16.36 11.41
CA LEU A 186 -3.93 -17.00 11.99
C LEU A 186 -3.66 -16.52 13.42
N SER A 187 -3.87 -15.22 13.69
CA SER A 187 -3.74 -14.69 15.04
C SER A 187 -4.80 -15.22 16.00
N ALA A 188 -6.02 -15.48 15.53
CA ALA A 188 -7.07 -16.07 16.36
C ALA A 188 -6.76 -17.54 16.71
N LEU A 189 -6.09 -18.25 15.82
CA LEU A 189 -5.68 -19.65 16.01
C LEU A 189 -4.43 -19.84 16.92
N ARG A 190 -3.79 -18.74 17.36
CA ARG A 190 -2.50 -18.76 18.08
C ARG A 190 -2.55 -19.46 19.47
N GLY A 191 -3.72 -19.68 20.05
CA GLY A 191 -3.86 -20.35 21.35
C GLY A 191 -3.60 -19.44 22.56
N LYS A 192 -3.46 -20.03 23.76
CA LYS A 192 -3.37 -19.30 25.06
C LYS A 192 -1.97 -18.71 25.31
N ARG A 193 -1.91 -17.72 26.22
CA ARG A 193 -0.68 -17.00 26.63
C ARG A 193 0.38 -17.99 27.16
N TYR A 194 1.57 -17.96 26.56
CA TYR A 194 2.74 -18.72 27.02
C TYR A 194 3.73 -17.77 27.71
N ILE A 195 4.19 -18.13 28.91
CA ILE A 195 5.23 -17.41 29.66
C ILE A 195 6.35 -18.41 29.98
N TYR A 196 7.55 -18.16 29.46
CA TYR A 196 8.72 -18.98 29.72
C TYR A 196 9.02 -19.02 31.22
N GLY A 197 9.00 -20.23 31.79
CA GLY A 197 9.25 -20.48 33.21
C GLY A 197 8.00 -20.71 34.06
N GLU A 198 6.82 -20.24 33.64
CA GLU A 198 5.57 -20.46 34.41
C GLU A 198 5.12 -21.93 34.33
N SER A 199 5.30 -22.56 33.17
CA SER A 199 5.07 -24.00 32.96
C SER A 199 6.07 -24.87 33.74
N THR A 200 7.36 -24.50 33.76
CA THR A 200 8.39 -25.24 34.51
C THR A 200 8.20 -25.11 36.03
N THR A 201 7.80 -23.92 36.51
CA THR A 201 7.53 -23.71 37.94
C THR A 201 6.23 -24.39 38.37
N ALA A 202 5.21 -24.44 37.50
CA ALA A 202 3.98 -25.20 37.75
C ALA A 202 4.23 -26.71 37.79
N GLU A 203 4.99 -27.27 36.83
CA GLU A 203 5.36 -28.69 36.83
C GLU A 203 6.25 -29.08 38.02
N MET A 204 7.18 -28.21 38.43
CA MET A 204 7.99 -28.44 39.63
C MET A 204 7.16 -28.39 40.92
N LYS A 205 6.18 -27.49 40.99
CA LYS A 205 5.26 -27.37 42.13
C LYS A 205 4.33 -28.58 42.21
N GLU A 206 3.78 -29.03 41.09
CA GLU A 206 2.94 -30.24 41.01
C GLU A 206 3.71 -31.51 41.38
N LYS A 207 4.96 -31.66 40.93
CA LYS A 207 5.83 -32.77 41.34
C LYS A 207 6.20 -32.71 42.84
N SER A 208 6.46 -31.52 43.36
CA SER A 208 6.73 -31.31 44.79
C SER A 208 5.52 -31.67 45.66
N ASP A 209 4.32 -31.23 45.26
CA ASP A 209 3.07 -31.51 45.97
C ASP A 209 2.72 -33.01 45.91
N MET A 210 3.00 -33.70 44.79
CA MET A 210 2.84 -35.17 44.71
C MET A 210 3.86 -35.93 45.57
N GLN A 211 5.10 -35.43 45.70
CA GLN A 211 6.14 -36.10 46.48
C GLN A 211 5.94 -35.97 48.00
N TYR A 212 5.23 -34.92 48.45
CA TYR A 212 4.89 -34.70 49.87
C TYR A 212 3.58 -35.35 50.31
N ASN A 213 2.80 -35.90 49.37
CA ASN A 213 1.48 -36.48 49.61
C ASN A 213 1.44 -38.00 49.38
N LEU A 214 2.61 -38.66 49.41
CA LEU A 214 2.71 -40.11 49.47
C LEU A 214 2.51 -40.56 50.94
N PRO A 215 1.62 -41.53 51.20
CA PRO A 215 1.33 -42.01 52.56
C PRO A 215 2.50 -42.74 53.22
#